data_AF-A0AAD7Z9P0-F1
#
_entry.id   AF-A0AAD7Z9P0-F1
#
_cell.length_a   1.000
_cell.length_b   1.000
_cell.length_c   1.000
_cell.angle_alpha   90.00
_cell.angle_beta   90.00
_cell.angle_gamma   90.00
#
_symmetry.space_group_name_H-M   'P 1'
#
loop_
_entity.id
_entity.type
_entity.pdbx_description
1 polymer ?
#
loop_
_entity_poly.entity_id
_entity_poly.type
_entity_poly.pdbx_seq_one_letter_code
_entity_poly.pdbx_strand_id
1 'polypeptide(L)'
;FFDEGLKMEELALNEIECPVCYENMTSPIILCIRGHNICGSCSNKLYNTCPICKGAFNSRNLALEEVATKIDTLRKNILQNQQSVSPFDILDRYKTKNTIAQEVGRIIANELKCKLCNKYSYQPIYFCTNGHSTCQKCEICTKCCEKKTDGRNYALERISKQLEYPCPYKEFGCSFILTMEQTAHETVCEFKPLRCPIRDYETTHCSWYGPCEEFKNHLAHSHVSCQLYEVPNFVLHLKYNSNAVIFALGNIFVISILIKTSSVFYKMNVVGSKRNVIKYRCVHVVVLDGDVVTTVVMSPSPDWCEFVGGIFLDLINYEVALVVSIAEA
;
A
#
# COMPACT_ATOMS: atom_id res chain seq x y z
N PHE A 1 -21.32 2.01 -12.13
CA PHE A 1 -20.50 1.35 -13.18
C PHE A 1 -20.65 1.92 -14.60
N PHE A 2 -21.87 2.07 -15.19
CA PHE A 2 -22.03 2.58 -16.58
C PHE A 2 -21.70 4.08 -16.74
N ASP A 3 -22.25 4.93 -15.87
CA ASP A 3 -22.00 6.38 -15.93
C ASP A 3 -20.56 6.77 -15.57
N GLU A 4 -19.92 6.01 -14.67
CA GLU A 4 -18.56 6.32 -14.19
C GLU A 4 -17.49 6.12 -15.27
N GLY A 5 -17.61 5.07 -16.09
CA GLY A 5 -16.65 4.83 -17.17
C GLY A 5 -16.67 5.95 -18.22
N LEU A 6 -17.86 6.37 -18.64
CA LEU A 6 -18.04 7.45 -19.60
C LEU A 6 -17.52 8.78 -19.06
N LYS A 7 -17.78 9.06 -17.78
CA LYS A 7 -17.28 10.26 -17.08
C LYS A 7 -15.75 10.29 -17.00
N MET A 8 -15.11 9.14 -16.82
CA MET A 8 -13.64 9.03 -16.77
C MET A 8 -12.99 9.27 -18.13
N GLU A 9 -13.58 8.77 -19.21
CA GLU A 9 -13.10 9.09 -20.56
C GLU A 9 -13.18 10.60 -20.83
N GLU A 10 -14.33 11.21 -20.59
CA GLU A 10 -14.52 12.65 -20.79
C GLU A 10 -13.53 13.48 -19.97
N LEU A 11 -13.35 13.14 -18.69
CA LEU A 11 -12.38 13.80 -17.83
C LEU A 11 -10.96 13.69 -18.38
N ALA A 12 -10.54 12.50 -18.82
CA ALA A 12 -9.22 12.29 -19.37
C ALA A 12 -8.97 13.13 -20.62
N LEU A 13 -9.98 13.23 -21.50
CA LEU A 13 -9.92 14.06 -22.71
C LEU A 13 -9.78 15.54 -22.38
N ASN A 14 -10.56 16.04 -21.42
CA ASN A 14 -10.47 17.44 -20.99
C ASN A 14 -9.08 17.79 -20.44
N GLU A 15 -8.43 16.83 -19.76
CA GLU A 15 -7.09 17.04 -19.18
C GLU A 15 -5.96 16.95 -20.22
N ILE A 16 -6.20 16.31 -21.37
CA ILE A 16 -5.28 16.31 -22.51
C ILE A 16 -5.62 17.39 -23.55
N GLU A 17 -6.65 18.21 -23.35
CA GLU A 17 -6.94 19.33 -24.24
C GLU A 17 -5.97 20.50 -24.00
N CYS A 18 -5.39 21.05 -25.07
CA CYS A 18 -4.51 22.20 -24.96
C CYS A 18 -5.31 23.47 -24.65
N PRO A 19 -5.01 24.22 -23.57
CA PRO A 19 -5.77 25.43 -23.21
C PRO A 19 -5.54 26.62 -24.15
N VAL A 20 -4.71 26.46 -25.19
CA VAL A 20 -4.36 27.52 -26.16
C VAL A 20 -5.02 27.28 -27.50
N CYS A 21 -4.90 26.07 -28.05
CA CYS A 21 -5.45 25.73 -29.37
C CYS A 21 -6.71 24.86 -29.30
N TYR A 22 -7.11 24.38 -28.12
CA TYR A 22 -8.26 23.48 -27.92
C TYR A 22 -8.17 22.17 -28.71
N GLU A 23 -6.98 21.80 -29.18
CA GLU A 23 -6.71 20.50 -29.76
C GLU A 23 -6.17 19.55 -28.69
N ASN A 24 -6.40 18.25 -28.87
CA ASN A 24 -5.79 17.22 -28.02
C ASN A 24 -4.27 17.33 -28.11
N MET A 25 -3.64 17.51 -26.96
CA MET A 25 -2.19 17.52 -26.82
C MET A 25 -1.63 16.14 -27.18
N THR A 26 -0.60 16.15 -28.01
CA THR A 26 0.22 14.99 -28.33
C THR A 26 1.66 15.23 -27.89
N SER A 27 2.46 14.17 -27.89
CA SER A 27 3.89 14.27 -27.60
C SER A 27 4.57 15.28 -28.55
N PRO A 28 5.32 16.28 -28.06
CA PRO A 28 5.61 16.55 -26.64
C PRO A 28 4.52 17.39 -25.94
N ILE A 29 4.13 16.98 -24.73
CA ILE A 29 3.29 17.77 -23.81
C ILE A 29 4.22 18.54 -22.88
N ILE A 30 4.23 19.86 -23.02
CA ILE A 30 5.19 20.74 -22.36
C ILE A 30 4.68 21.17 -20.99
N LEU A 31 5.55 21.05 -19.99
CA LEU A 31 5.25 21.26 -18.58
C LEU A 31 5.98 22.48 -18.02
N CYS A 32 5.25 23.38 -17.35
CA CYS A 32 5.85 24.51 -16.66
C CYS A 32 6.28 24.19 -15.23
N ILE A 33 7.13 25.04 -14.66
CA ILE A 33 7.62 24.90 -13.26
C ILE A 33 6.52 24.75 -12.21
N ARG A 34 5.30 25.22 -12.51
CA ARG A 34 4.14 25.12 -11.62
C ARG A 34 3.24 23.93 -11.90
N GLY A 35 3.39 23.21 -13.00
CA GLY A 35 2.58 22.03 -13.30
C GLY A 35 1.56 22.17 -14.45
N HIS A 36 1.52 23.29 -15.17
CA HIS A 36 0.58 23.49 -16.28
C HIS A 36 1.11 22.88 -17.59
N ASN A 37 0.20 22.28 -18.36
CA ASN A 37 0.48 21.57 -19.60
C ASN A 37 -0.02 22.37 -20.83
N ILE A 38 0.76 22.39 -21.91
CA ILE A 38 0.33 22.80 -23.26
C ILE A 38 0.99 21.90 -24.30
N CYS A 39 0.48 21.88 -25.54
CA CYS A 39 1.15 21.15 -26.63
C CYS A 39 2.46 21.84 -27.08
N GLY A 40 3.37 21.06 -27.65
CA GLY A 40 4.66 21.55 -28.15
C GLY A 40 4.55 22.70 -29.16
N SER A 41 3.57 22.64 -30.07
CA SER A 41 3.35 23.68 -31.08
C SER A 41 2.96 25.02 -30.46
N CYS A 42 2.14 25.01 -29.40
CA CYS A 42 1.77 26.22 -28.67
C CYS A 42 2.92 26.75 -27.81
N SER A 43 3.74 25.88 -27.22
CA SER A 43 4.91 26.31 -26.45
C SER A 43 5.92 27.09 -27.29
N ASN A 44 6.16 26.63 -28.51
CA ASN A 44 7.06 27.29 -29.46
C ASN A 44 6.57 28.70 -29.84
N LYS A 45 5.25 28.90 -29.97
CA LYS A 45 4.64 30.20 -30.28
C LYS A 45 4.64 31.17 -29.10
N LEU A 46 4.70 30.66 -27.87
CA LEU A 46 4.63 31.43 -26.63
C LEU A 46 6.00 31.70 -26.00
N TYR A 47 7.10 31.51 -26.76
CA TYR A 47 8.47 31.79 -26.32
C TYR A 47 8.79 31.20 -24.93
N ASN A 48 8.41 29.95 -24.71
CA ASN A 48 8.67 29.20 -23.49
C ASN A 48 8.05 29.78 -22.19
N THR A 49 7.00 30.60 -22.31
CA THR A 49 6.28 31.21 -21.18
C THR A 49 4.87 30.64 -21.03
N CYS A 50 4.53 30.17 -19.83
CA CYS A 50 3.22 29.58 -19.57
C CYS A 50 2.09 30.61 -19.66
N PRO A 51 1.04 30.38 -20.47
CA PRO A 51 -0.05 31.34 -20.62
C PRO A 51 -0.89 31.49 -19.35
N ILE A 52 -0.97 30.42 -18.54
CA ILE A 52 -1.80 30.33 -17.32
C ILE A 52 -1.13 31.01 -16.12
N CYS A 53 0.14 30.72 -15.85
CA CYS A 53 0.83 31.21 -14.64
C CYS A 53 2.07 32.06 -14.89
N LYS A 54 2.42 32.33 -16.15
CA LYS A 54 3.61 33.08 -16.59
C LYS A 54 4.96 32.47 -16.16
N GLY A 55 4.97 31.27 -15.60
CA GLY A 55 6.19 30.52 -15.28
C GLY A 55 6.87 29.95 -16.53
N ALA A 56 8.17 29.67 -16.43
CA ALA A 56 8.94 29.05 -17.51
C ALA A 56 8.52 27.58 -17.72
N PHE A 57 8.56 27.14 -18.98
CA PHE A 57 8.53 25.72 -19.31
C PHE A 57 9.93 25.12 -19.17
N ASN A 58 10.03 24.00 -18.46
CA ASN A 58 11.32 23.40 -18.08
C ASN A 58 11.36 21.87 -18.20
N SER A 59 10.25 21.23 -18.55
CA SER A 59 10.18 19.77 -18.68
C SER A 59 8.99 19.35 -19.55
N ARG A 60 8.71 18.04 -19.60
CA ARG A 60 7.57 17.42 -20.29
C ARG A 60 6.69 16.68 -19.30
N ASN A 61 5.42 16.46 -19.62
CA ASN A 61 4.55 15.59 -18.83
C ASN A 61 4.49 14.20 -19.46
N LEU A 62 5.49 13.37 -19.15
CA LEU A 62 5.65 12.06 -19.80
C LEU A 62 4.51 11.09 -19.48
N ALA A 63 3.86 11.25 -18.32
CA ALA A 63 2.69 10.43 -17.98
C ALA A 63 1.47 10.83 -18.84
N LEU A 64 1.24 12.12 -19.04
CA LEU A 64 0.12 12.60 -19.84
C LEU A 64 0.33 12.33 -21.35
N GLU A 65 1.58 12.33 -21.81
CA GLU A 65 1.93 11.88 -23.17
C GLU A 65 1.58 10.41 -23.42
N GLU A 66 1.87 9.56 -22.44
CA GLU A 66 1.56 8.13 -22.49
C GLU A 66 0.04 7.90 -22.51
N VAL A 67 -0.71 8.63 -21.66
CA VAL A 67 -2.18 8.62 -21.67
C VAL A 67 -2.73 9.03 -23.04
N ALA A 68 -2.30 10.19 -23.56
CA ALA A 68 -2.78 10.71 -24.85
C ALA A 68 -2.50 9.73 -26.00
N THR A 69 -1.29 9.16 -26.05
CA THR A 69 -0.88 8.22 -27.09
C THR A 69 -1.71 6.93 -27.04
N LYS A 70 -1.92 6.36 -25.85
CA LYS A 70 -2.71 5.14 -25.67
C LYS A 70 -4.18 5.35 -26.00
N ILE A 71 -4.78 6.48 -25.60
CA ILE A 71 -6.17 6.81 -25.94
C ILE A 71 -6.33 6.97 -27.46
N ASP A 72 -5.43 7.69 -28.13
CA ASP A 72 -5.47 7.86 -29.58
C ASP A 72 -5.33 6.51 -30.33
N THR A 73 -4.43 5.65 -29.87
CA THR A 73 -4.21 4.31 -30.44
C THR A 73 -5.44 3.42 -30.27
N LEU A 74 -6.04 3.43 -29.06
CA LEU A 74 -7.28 2.70 -28.77
C LEU A 74 -8.41 3.12 -29.72
N ARG A 75 -8.60 4.43 -29.91
CA ARG A 75 -9.62 4.96 -30.83
C ARG A 75 -9.37 4.56 -32.27
N LYS A 76 -8.13 4.67 -32.75
CA LYS A 76 -7.75 4.28 -34.12
C LYS A 76 -7.99 2.79 -34.38
N ASN A 77 -7.58 1.92 -33.45
CA ASN A 77 -7.77 0.47 -33.59
C ASN A 77 -9.25 0.09 -33.66
N ILE A 78 -10.10 0.75 -32.86
CA ILE A 78 -11.54 0.50 -32.87
C ILE A 78 -12.17 1.02 -34.17
N LEU A 79 -11.81 2.21 -34.64
CA LEU A 79 -12.30 2.75 -35.91
C LEU A 79 -11.91 1.88 -37.11
N GLN A 80 -10.72 1.27 -37.09
CA GLN A 80 -10.28 0.34 -38.14
C GLN A 80 -11.07 -0.98 -38.12
N ASN A 81 -11.45 -1.47 -36.94
CA ASN A 81 -12.23 -2.71 -36.79
C ASN A 81 -13.73 -2.56 -37.07
N GLN A 82 -14.23 -1.33 -37.26
CA GLN A 82 -15.64 -1.03 -37.50
C GLN A 82 -16.08 -1.10 -38.98
N GLN A 83 -15.18 -1.46 -39.91
CA GLN A 83 -15.49 -1.50 -41.35
C GLN A 83 -16.53 -2.57 -41.77
N SER A 84 -17.03 -3.40 -40.85
CA SER A 84 -18.01 -4.46 -41.11
C SER A 84 -19.38 -4.27 -40.43
N VAL A 85 -19.60 -3.19 -39.65
CA VAL A 85 -20.82 -3.04 -38.83
C VAL A 85 -21.75 -1.95 -39.39
N SER A 86 -23.05 -2.24 -39.42
CA SER A 86 -24.09 -1.31 -39.89
C SER A 86 -24.13 -0.03 -39.05
N PRO A 87 -24.12 1.18 -39.67
CA PRO A 87 -24.31 2.45 -38.97
C PRO A 87 -25.63 2.59 -38.20
N PHE A 88 -26.55 1.62 -38.28
CA PHE A 88 -27.84 1.64 -37.59
C PHE A 88 -27.88 0.79 -36.30
N ASP A 89 -26.85 0.01 -35.99
CA ASP A 89 -26.84 -0.81 -34.76
C ASP A 89 -26.49 0.00 -33.50
N ILE A 90 -27.52 0.56 -32.86
CA ILE A 90 -27.41 1.36 -31.62
C ILE A 90 -26.75 0.55 -30.49
N LEU A 91 -27.07 -0.74 -30.36
CA LEU A 91 -26.51 -1.63 -29.34
C LEU A 91 -25.00 -1.86 -29.52
N ASP A 92 -24.51 -1.92 -30.76
CA ASP A 92 -23.09 -2.13 -31.04
C ASP A 92 -22.26 -0.87 -30.77
N ARG A 93 -22.81 0.30 -31.13
CA ARG A 93 -22.23 1.59 -30.75
C ARG A 93 -22.16 1.77 -29.24
N TYR A 94 -23.21 1.38 -28.51
CA TYR A 94 -23.24 1.43 -27.05
C TYR A 94 -22.16 0.53 -26.43
N LYS A 95 -22.06 -0.72 -26.88
CA LYS A 95 -21.03 -1.67 -26.40
C LYS A 95 -19.63 -1.13 -26.69
N THR A 96 -19.40 -0.61 -27.89
CA THR A 96 -18.11 -0.04 -28.27
C THR A 96 -17.72 1.14 -27.38
N LYS A 97 -18.66 2.08 -27.15
CA LYS A 97 -18.42 3.23 -26.27
C LYS A 97 -18.06 2.80 -24.85
N ASN A 98 -18.72 1.78 -24.31
CA ASN A 98 -18.40 1.22 -23.00
C ASN A 98 -17.03 0.56 -22.95
N THR A 99 -16.66 -0.20 -23.97
CA THR A 99 -15.33 -0.82 -24.06
C THR A 99 -14.23 0.23 -24.07
N ILE A 100 -14.42 1.33 -24.82
CA ILE A 100 -13.47 2.46 -24.84
C ILE A 100 -13.33 3.04 -23.44
N ALA A 101 -14.44 3.44 -22.84
CA ALA A 101 -14.46 4.03 -21.50
C ALA A 101 -13.74 3.17 -20.44
N GLN A 102 -13.99 1.86 -20.45
CA GLN A 102 -13.32 0.92 -19.54
C GLN A 102 -11.81 0.84 -19.79
N GLU A 103 -11.38 0.79 -21.05
CA GLU A 103 -9.97 0.69 -21.40
C GLU A 103 -9.22 2.01 -21.10
N VAL A 104 -9.86 3.16 -21.32
CA VAL A 104 -9.35 4.47 -20.90
C VAL A 104 -9.16 4.50 -19.38
N GLY A 105 -10.13 4.00 -18.60
CA GLY A 105 -9.99 3.86 -17.16
C GLY A 105 -8.77 3.01 -16.75
N ARG A 106 -8.51 1.90 -17.45
CA ARG A 106 -7.33 1.06 -17.20
C ARG A 106 -6.01 1.75 -17.53
N ILE A 107 -5.95 2.46 -18.66
CA ILE A 107 -4.78 3.25 -19.07
C ILE A 107 -4.42 4.24 -17.95
N ILE A 108 -5.40 5.02 -17.51
CA ILE A 108 -5.24 6.03 -16.45
C ILE A 108 -4.80 5.40 -15.13
N ALA A 109 -5.49 4.34 -14.71
CA ALA A 109 -5.17 3.65 -13.45
C ALA A 109 -3.70 3.17 -13.45
N ASN A 110 -3.20 2.68 -14.58
CA ASN A 110 -1.81 2.25 -14.69
C ASN A 110 -0.82 3.42 -14.58
N GLU A 111 -1.13 4.58 -15.17
CA GLU A 111 -0.27 5.77 -15.07
C GLU A 111 -0.29 6.42 -13.67
N LEU A 112 -1.40 6.28 -12.94
CA LEU A 112 -1.48 6.68 -11.54
C LEU A 112 -0.70 5.73 -10.61
N LYS A 113 -0.46 4.48 -11.01
CA LYS A 113 0.30 3.53 -10.19
C LYS A 113 1.77 3.95 -10.11
N CYS A 114 2.23 4.31 -8.91
CA CYS A 114 3.61 4.67 -8.66
C CYS A 114 4.53 3.49 -8.99
N LYS A 115 5.49 3.70 -9.87
CA LYS A 115 6.42 2.64 -10.32
C LYS A 115 7.50 2.27 -9.29
N LEU A 116 7.54 2.94 -8.14
CA LEU A 116 8.44 2.59 -7.01
C LEU A 116 7.73 1.74 -5.97
N CYS A 117 6.68 2.28 -5.34
CA CYS A 117 5.98 1.59 -4.26
C CYS A 117 4.82 0.71 -4.74
N ASN A 118 4.51 0.73 -6.04
CA ASN A 118 3.40 0.00 -6.68
C ASN A 118 2.02 0.36 -6.10
N LYS A 119 1.92 1.49 -5.39
CA LYS A 119 0.65 2.03 -4.89
C LYS A 119 0.11 3.07 -5.86
N TYR A 120 -1.21 3.21 -5.91
CA TYR A 120 -1.84 4.30 -6.64
C TYR A 120 -1.40 5.64 -6.04
N SER A 121 -1.02 6.56 -6.92
CA SER A 121 -0.63 7.92 -6.58
C SER A 121 -1.89 8.74 -6.43
N TYR A 122 -1.93 9.52 -5.35
CA TYR A 122 -3.01 10.44 -5.06
C TYR A 122 -2.43 11.84 -4.90
N GLN A 123 -3.31 12.84 -4.82
CA GLN A 123 -2.92 14.20 -4.48
C GLN A 123 -2.14 14.27 -3.15
N PRO A 124 -1.06 15.04 -3.07
CA PRO A 124 -0.33 15.65 -4.19
C PRO A 124 0.47 14.65 -5.04
N ILE A 125 0.35 14.76 -6.37
CA ILE A 125 1.16 14.01 -7.35
C ILE A 125 2.22 14.97 -7.89
N TYR A 126 3.48 14.56 -7.89
CA TYR A 126 4.61 15.42 -8.27
C TYR A 126 5.29 14.94 -9.54
N PHE A 127 6.18 15.77 -10.09
CA PHE A 127 7.08 15.39 -11.18
C PHE A 127 8.51 15.18 -10.69
N CYS A 128 9.28 14.34 -11.36
CA CYS A 128 10.74 14.43 -11.32
C CYS A 128 11.26 15.48 -12.31
N THR A 129 12.56 15.79 -12.25
CA THR A 129 13.20 16.77 -13.16
C THR A 129 12.99 16.44 -14.64
N ASN A 130 13.00 15.15 -15.00
CA ASN A 130 12.73 14.66 -16.35
C ASN A 130 11.24 14.55 -16.71
N GLY A 131 10.31 14.88 -15.80
CA GLY A 131 8.89 14.95 -16.12
C GLY A 131 8.08 13.66 -15.91
N HIS A 132 8.67 12.63 -15.29
CA HIS A 132 7.92 11.46 -14.84
C HIS A 132 7.10 11.78 -13.60
N SER A 133 5.89 11.22 -13.50
CA SER A 133 5.06 11.38 -12.31
C SER A 133 5.60 10.55 -11.14
N THR A 134 5.48 11.12 -9.93
CA THR A 134 5.95 10.55 -8.66
C THR A 134 4.87 10.77 -7.59
N CYS A 135 4.67 9.80 -6.71
CA CYS A 135 3.70 9.95 -5.62
C CYS A 135 4.29 10.77 -4.47
N GLN A 136 3.43 11.25 -3.55
CA GLN A 136 3.86 12.04 -2.40
C GLN A 136 4.99 11.41 -1.57
N LYS A 137 4.92 10.09 -1.33
CA LYS A 137 5.81 9.37 -0.40
C LYS A 137 7.18 9.00 -0.98
N CYS A 138 7.34 9.05 -2.30
CA CYS A 138 8.54 8.58 -2.98
C CYS A 138 9.36 9.77 -3.47
N GLU A 139 10.61 9.88 -3.05
CA GLU A 139 11.46 11.05 -3.33
C GLU A 139 12.30 10.93 -4.62
N ILE A 140 12.43 9.72 -5.16
CA ILE A 140 13.25 9.42 -6.34
C ILE A 140 12.38 8.75 -7.41
N CYS A 141 12.56 9.16 -8.66
CA CYS A 141 11.93 8.52 -9.80
C CYS A 141 12.65 7.20 -10.13
N THR A 142 11.93 6.07 -10.19
CA THR A 142 12.56 4.78 -10.55
C THR A 142 12.88 4.62 -12.03
N LYS A 143 12.24 5.40 -12.91
CA LYS A 143 12.45 5.28 -14.35
C LYS A 143 13.72 5.98 -14.82
N CYS A 144 14.12 7.07 -14.17
CA CYS A 144 15.30 7.85 -14.57
C CYS A 144 16.22 8.24 -13.41
N CYS A 145 15.97 7.75 -12.19
CA CYS A 145 16.76 8.03 -10.98
C CYS A 145 16.90 9.51 -10.59
N GLU A 146 16.06 10.37 -11.16
CA GLU A 146 16.06 11.80 -10.89
C GLU A 146 15.22 12.19 -9.67
N LYS A 147 15.54 13.34 -9.10
CA LYS A 147 14.87 13.88 -7.91
C LYS A 147 13.45 14.36 -8.23
N LYS A 148 12.56 14.19 -7.25
CA LYS A 148 11.25 14.84 -7.20
C LYS A 148 11.41 16.36 -7.17
N THR A 149 10.53 17.06 -7.89
CA THR A 149 10.43 18.52 -7.92
C THR A 149 9.24 18.98 -7.08
N ASP A 150 9.17 20.29 -6.80
CA ASP A 150 8.01 20.89 -6.13
C ASP A 150 6.80 21.07 -7.07
N GLY A 151 6.98 20.85 -8.37
CA GLY A 151 5.93 20.92 -9.38
C GLY A 151 4.94 19.77 -9.25
N ARG A 152 3.64 20.09 -9.30
CA ARG A 152 2.55 19.12 -9.13
C ARG A 152 1.86 18.79 -10.45
N ASN A 153 1.54 17.53 -10.65
CA ASN A 153 0.78 17.04 -11.80
C ASN A 153 -0.72 17.26 -11.60
N TYR A 154 -1.17 18.50 -11.72
CA TYR A 154 -2.58 18.84 -11.51
C TYR A 154 -3.54 18.09 -12.43
N ALA A 155 -3.10 17.70 -13.64
CA ALA A 155 -3.91 16.90 -14.55
C ALA A 155 -4.18 15.52 -13.95
N LEU A 156 -3.14 14.77 -13.58
CA LEU A 156 -3.33 13.48 -12.92
C LEU A 156 -4.01 13.60 -11.56
N GLU A 157 -3.83 14.70 -10.83
CA GLU A 157 -4.57 14.93 -9.58
C GLU A 157 -6.07 15.06 -9.84
N ARG A 158 -6.49 15.84 -10.85
CA ARG A 158 -7.92 15.98 -11.21
C ARG A 158 -8.50 14.66 -11.69
N ILE A 159 -7.76 13.90 -12.50
CA ILE A 159 -8.17 12.57 -12.95
C ILE A 159 -8.29 11.60 -11.76
N SER A 160 -7.31 11.57 -10.86
CA SER A 160 -7.30 10.65 -9.72
C SER A 160 -8.49 10.84 -8.77
N LYS A 161 -9.07 12.04 -8.70
CA LYS A 161 -10.22 12.34 -7.84
C LYS A 161 -11.50 11.59 -8.22
N GLN A 162 -11.71 11.33 -9.50
CA GLN A 162 -12.91 10.67 -10.01
C GLN A 162 -12.67 9.18 -10.27
N LEU A 163 -11.43 8.70 -10.10
CA LEU A 163 -11.08 7.32 -10.41
C LEU A 163 -11.48 6.40 -9.26
N GLU A 164 -12.27 5.40 -9.62
CA GLU A 164 -12.47 4.20 -8.83
C GLU A 164 -11.46 3.12 -9.25
N TYR A 165 -10.85 2.45 -8.28
CA TYR A 165 -9.88 1.39 -8.54
C TYR A 165 -10.08 0.21 -7.59
N PRO A 166 -9.80 -1.02 -8.02
CA PRO A 166 -9.92 -2.18 -7.16
C PRO A 166 -8.94 -2.10 -5.99
N CYS A 167 -9.35 -2.63 -4.83
CA CYS A 167 -8.45 -2.80 -3.68
C CYS A 167 -7.14 -3.50 -4.11
N PRO A 168 -5.97 -3.05 -3.63
CA PRO A 168 -4.68 -3.71 -3.92
C PRO A 168 -4.67 -5.20 -3.56
N TYR A 169 -5.54 -5.63 -2.66
CA TYR A 169 -5.66 -7.02 -2.21
C TYR A 169 -6.72 -7.82 -2.97
N LYS A 170 -7.11 -7.38 -4.18
CA LYS A 170 -8.06 -8.09 -5.04
C LYS A 170 -7.62 -9.52 -5.38
N GLU A 171 -6.32 -9.71 -5.59
CA GLU A 171 -5.74 -11.04 -5.85
C GLU A 171 -5.90 -12.00 -4.66
N PHE A 172 -6.08 -11.46 -3.44
CA PHE A 172 -6.33 -12.22 -2.21
C PHE A 172 -7.82 -12.31 -1.87
N GLY A 173 -8.72 -11.86 -2.75
CA GLY A 173 -10.18 -12.01 -2.60
C GLY A 173 -10.95 -10.72 -2.31
N CYS A 174 -10.29 -9.58 -2.13
CA CYS A 174 -11.00 -8.33 -1.88
C CYS A 174 -11.76 -7.84 -3.12
N SER A 175 -13.08 -7.77 -3.04
CA SER A 175 -13.94 -7.21 -4.10
C SER A 175 -14.19 -5.70 -3.96
N PHE A 176 -13.65 -5.08 -2.90
CA PHE A 176 -13.90 -3.67 -2.60
C PHE A 176 -13.29 -2.76 -3.67
N ILE A 177 -14.07 -1.78 -4.10
CA ILE A 177 -13.65 -0.72 -5.02
C ILE A 177 -13.40 0.53 -4.21
N LEU A 178 -12.23 1.13 -4.39
CA LEU A 178 -11.73 2.25 -3.62
C LEU A 178 -11.90 3.56 -4.40
N THR A 179 -12.28 4.60 -3.67
CA THR A 179 -12.21 6.00 -4.10
C THR A 179 -11.11 6.74 -3.32
N MET A 180 -10.89 8.02 -3.65
CA MET A 180 -9.99 8.92 -2.93
C MET A 180 -10.21 8.98 -1.42
N GLU A 181 -11.46 8.82 -0.98
CA GLU A 181 -11.86 8.95 0.43
C GLU A 181 -11.64 7.65 1.22
N GLN A 182 -11.35 6.55 0.51
CA GLN A 182 -11.36 5.20 1.07
C GLN A 182 -9.97 4.60 1.29
N THR A 183 -8.90 5.41 1.25
CA THR A 183 -7.54 4.93 1.58
C THR A 183 -7.43 4.30 2.99
N ALA A 184 -8.37 4.62 3.89
CA ALA A 184 -8.52 3.96 5.18
C ALA A 184 -8.81 2.45 5.05
N HIS A 185 -9.53 2.01 4.01
CA HIS A 185 -9.83 0.60 3.79
C HIS A 185 -8.57 -0.26 3.73
N GLU A 186 -7.50 0.18 3.06
CA GLU A 186 -6.24 -0.60 3.00
C GLU A 186 -5.67 -0.93 4.39
N THR A 187 -5.97 -0.12 5.40
CA THR A 187 -5.49 -0.34 6.77
C THR A 187 -6.31 -1.35 7.56
N VAL A 188 -7.56 -1.59 7.14
CA VAL A 188 -8.53 -2.46 7.82
C VAL A 188 -9.05 -3.59 6.94
N CYS A 189 -8.53 -3.73 5.71
CA CYS A 189 -8.95 -4.77 4.78
C CYS A 189 -8.60 -6.15 5.33
N GLU A 190 -9.61 -7.01 5.47
CA GLU A 190 -9.48 -8.37 5.99
C GLU A 190 -8.65 -9.28 5.06
N PHE A 191 -8.66 -9.00 3.76
CA PHE A 191 -7.88 -9.72 2.74
C PHE A 191 -6.43 -9.26 2.63
N LYS A 192 -6.00 -8.30 3.46
CA LYS A 192 -4.62 -7.83 3.48
C LYS A 192 -3.70 -8.98 3.90
N PRO A 193 -2.68 -9.32 3.09
CA PRO A 193 -1.75 -10.38 3.46
C PRO A 193 -0.90 -9.98 4.65
N LEU A 194 -0.58 -10.97 5.47
CA LEU A 194 0.34 -10.87 6.58
C LEU A 194 1.76 -11.07 6.08
N ARG A 195 2.67 -10.16 6.43
CA ARG A 195 4.11 -10.44 6.42
C ARG A 195 4.46 -11.14 7.72
N CYS A 196 5.27 -12.20 7.66
CA CYS A 196 5.62 -12.97 8.86
C CYS A 196 6.10 -12.01 9.98
N PRO A 197 5.43 -11.99 11.15
CA PRO A 197 5.77 -11.10 12.25
C PRO A 197 6.94 -11.64 13.10
N ILE A 198 7.36 -12.88 12.86
CA ILE A 198 8.47 -13.50 13.57
C ILE A 198 9.78 -12.89 13.09
N ARG A 199 10.61 -12.51 14.05
CA ARG A 199 12.01 -12.16 13.82
C ARG A 199 12.84 -13.27 14.44
N ASP A 200 13.44 -14.11 13.61
CA ASP A 200 14.38 -15.11 14.09
C ASP A 200 15.64 -14.42 14.61
N TYR A 201 16.30 -15.08 15.57
CA TYR A 201 17.47 -14.53 16.24
C TYR A 201 18.72 -14.57 15.35
N GLU A 202 18.69 -15.44 14.33
CA GLU A 202 19.65 -15.47 13.25
C GLU A 202 19.30 -14.37 12.23
N THR A 203 20.32 -13.77 11.62
CA THR A 203 20.29 -12.48 10.91
C THR A 203 19.39 -12.39 9.67
N THR A 204 18.59 -13.41 9.38
CA THR A 204 17.68 -13.49 8.23
C THR A 204 16.24 -13.27 8.67
N HIS A 205 15.65 -12.15 8.26
CA HIS A 205 14.21 -11.94 8.38
C HIS A 205 13.45 -12.96 7.51
N CYS A 206 12.44 -13.61 8.09
CA CYS A 206 11.52 -14.43 7.32
C CYS A 206 10.86 -13.60 6.21
N SER A 207 10.95 -14.07 4.97
CA SER A 207 10.45 -13.38 3.78
C SER A 207 9.01 -13.72 3.44
N TRP A 208 8.35 -14.58 4.23
CA TRP A 208 7.00 -15.03 3.97
C TRP A 208 5.99 -13.87 4.00
N TYR A 209 5.10 -13.88 3.01
CA TYR A 209 4.03 -12.92 2.82
C TYR A 209 2.85 -13.65 2.18
N GLY A 210 1.71 -13.69 2.87
CA GLY A 210 0.56 -14.45 2.39
C GLY A 210 -0.72 -14.22 3.20
N PRO A 211 -1.83 -14.86 2.80
CA PRO A 211 -3.10 -14.80 3.51
C PRO A 211 -2.97 -15.24 4.98
N CYS A 212 -3.80 -14.66 5.86
CA CYS A 212 -3.80 -15.00 7.27
C CYS A 212 -4.13 -16.49 7.53
N GLU A 213 -4.98 -17.09 6.69
CA GLU A 213 -5.37 -18.50 6.78
C GLU A 213 -4.18 -19.46 6.56
N GLU A 214 -3.24 -19.08 5.70
CA GLU A 214 -2.02 -19.85 5.42
C GLU A 214 -0.94 -19.66 6.47
N PHE A 215 -1.07 -18.65 7.34
CA PHE A 215 -0.02 -18.31 8.30
C PHE A 215 0.28 -19.43 9.28
N LYS A 216 -0.75 -20.12 9.80
CA LYS A 216 -0.57 -21.29 10.69
C LYS A 216 0.24 -22.39 10.02
N ASN A 217 -0.04 -22.64 8.73
CA ASN A 217 0.69 -23.63 7.95
C ASN A 217 2.16 -23.21 7.74
N HIS A 218 2.41 -21.93 7.45
CA HIS A 218 3.76 -21.38 7.37
C HIS A 218 4.54 -21.54 8.69
N LEU A 219 3.91 -21.26 9.84
CA LEU A 219 4.54 -21.45 11.15
C LEU A 219 5.02 -22.90 11.35
N ALA A 220 4.16 -23.87 11.04
CA ALA A 220 4.48 -25.30 11.21
C ALA A 220 5.69 -25.75 10.36
N HIS A 221 5.88 -25.17 9.17
CA HIS A 221 6.92 -25.58 8.23
C HIS A 221 8.21 -24.77 8.33
N SER A 222 8.12 -23.48 8.63
CA SER A 222 9.25 -22.55 8.58
C SER A 222 9.73 -22.09 9.96
N HIS A 223 8.91 -22.25 11.00
CA HIS A 223 9.23 -21.85 12.37
C HIS A 223 8.90 -22.97 13.36
N VAL A 224 9.52 -24.14 13.18
CA VAL A 224 9.20 -25.38 13.93
C VAL A 224 9.42 -25.25 15.44
N SER A 225 10.31 -24.36 15.89
CA SER A 225 10.54 -24.04 17.30
C SER A 225 9.54 -23.04 17.89
N CYS A 226 8.60 -22.54 17.08
CA CYS A 226 7.60 -21.59 17.50
C CYS A 226 6.44 -22.28 18.22
N GLN A 227 6.10 -21.78 19.41
CA GLN A 227 4.98 -22.30 20.19
C GLN A 227 3.67 -21.63 19.72
N LEU A 228 2.57 -22.38 19.62
CA LEU A 228 1.30 -21.88 19.11
C LEU A 228 0.19 -22.03 20.14
N TYR A 229 -0.58 -20.96 20.34
CA TYR A 229 -1.69 -20.92 21.28
C TYR A 229 -2.94 -20.35 20.61
N GLU A 230 -4.12 -20.90 20.93
CA GLU A 230 -5.42 -20.47 20.37
C GLU A 230 -6.40 -19.99 21.45
N VAL A 231 -5.86 -19.63 22.62
CA VAL A 231 -6.63 -19.22 23.79
C VAL A 231 -6.02 -17.95 24.40
N PRO A 232 -6.84 -17.08 25.01
CA PRO A 232 -6.35 -15.84 25.62
C PRO A 232 -5.61 -16.06 26.95
N ASN A 233 -5.78 -17.23 27.57
CA ASN A 233 -5.12 -17.61 28.82
C ASN A 233 -4.27 -18.85 28.59
N PHE A 234 -2.97 -18.77 28.84
CA PHE A 234 -2.04 -19.87 28.57
C PHE A 234 -0.80 -19.79 29.45
N VAL A 235 -0.06 -20.89 29.49
CA VAL A 235 1.23 -21.01 30.19
C VAL A 235 2.33 -21.23 29.16
N LEU A 236 3.35 -20.40 29.22
CA LEU A 236 4.51 -20.40 28.33
C LEU A 236 5.77 -20.76 29.12
N HIS A 237 6.36 -21.92 28.82
CA HIS A 237 7.58 -22.37 29.50
C HIS A 237 8.81 -21.76 28.84
N LEU A 238 9.61 -21.02 29.62
CA LEU A 238 10.74 -20.23 29.12
C LEU A 238 12.04 -21.06 29.14
N LYS A 239 12.14 -22.06 28.25
CA LYS A 239 13.26 -23.02 28.21
C LYS A 239 14.39 -22.64 27.25
N TYR A 240 14.05 -22.01 26.14
CA TYR A 240 14.99 -21.66 25.06
C TYR A 240 14.52 -20.41 24.30
N ASN A 241 15.45 -19.79 23.57
CA ASN A 241 15.15 -18.70 22.65
C ASN A 241 14.13 -19.17 21.63
N SER A 242 12.98 -18.52 21.60
CA SER A 242 11.86 -18.93 20.75
C SER A 242 10.88 -17.79 20.56
N ASN A 243 9.92 -18.02 19.66
CA ASN A 243 8.76 -17.17 19.53
C ASN A 243 7.52 -17.99 19.92
N ALA A 244 6.53 -17.33 20.50
CA ALA A 244 5.20 -17.89 20.66
C ALA A 244 4.20 -17.03 19.87
N VAL A 245 3.34 -17.66 19.08
CA VAL A 245 2.26 -17.01 18.33
C VAL A 245 0.93 -17.40 18.96
N ILE A 246 0.11 -16.39 19.24
CA ILE A 246 -1.16 -16.56 19.95
C ILE A 246 -2.28 -16.01 19.07
N PHE A 247 -3.26 -16.85 18.77
CA PHE A 247 -4.50 -16.50 18.09
C PHE A 247 -5.59 -16.34 19.15
N ALA A 248 -5.93 -15.10 19.50
CA ALA A 248 -6.91 -14.82 20.55
C ALA A 248 -7.68 -13.54 20.23
N LEU A 249 -8.96 -13.48 20.62
CA LEU A 249 -9.80 -12.27 20.47
C LEU A 249 -9.78 -11.71 19.04
N GLY A 250 -9.81 -12.59 18.03
CA GLY A 250 -9.76 -12.22 16.60
C GLY A 250 -8.45 -11.56 16.14
N ASN A 251 -7.38 -11.62 16.93
CA ASN A 251 -6.09 -11.00 16.63
C ASN A 251 -4.95 -12.00 16.79
N ILE A 252 -3.80 -11.65 16.20
CA ILE A 252 -2.55 -12.40 16.34
C ILE A 252 -1.62 -11.64 17.27
N PHE A 253 -1.14 -12.30 18.31
CA PHE A 253 -0.11 -11.80 19.20
C PHE A 253 1.16 -12.61 19.03
N VAL A 254 2.31 -11.97 19.22
CA VAL A 254 3.63 -12.60 19.13
C VAL A 254 4.44 -12.26 20.37
N ILE A 255 4.86 -13.29 21.10
CA ILE A 255 5.83 -13.18 22.18
C ILE A 255 7.19 -13.64 21.65
N SER A 256 8.20 -12.78 21.72
CA SER A 256 9.60 -13.17 21.42
C SER A 256 10.35 -13.32 22.72
N ILE A 257 11.03 -14.46 22.90
CA ILE A 257 11.77 -14.82 24.11
C ILE A 257 13.27 -14.87 23.78
N LEU A 258 14.05 -14.20 24.62
CA LEU A 258 15.51 -14.22 24.60
C LEU A 258 16.03 -14.57 25.99
N ILE A 259 16.66 -15.72 26.09
CA ILE A 259 17.36 -16.23 27.27
C ILE A 259 18.86 -16.01 27.06
N LYS A 260 19.49 -15.39 28.05
CA LYS A 260 20.95 -15.31 28.21
C LYS A 260 21.34 -16.05 29.49
N THR A 261 22.64 -16.25 29.70
CA THR A 261 23.23 -17.08 30.78
C THR A 261 22.60 -16.93 32.16
N SER A 262 22.04 -15.77 32.52
CA SER A 262 21.35 -15.56 33.81
C SER A 262 20.16 -14.60 33.72
N SER A 263 19.55 -14.46 32.54
CA SER A 263 18.45 -13.49 32.35
C SER A 263 17.49 -13.94 31.27
N VAL A 264 16.20 -13.74 31.52
CA VAL A 264 15.13 -13.99 30.54
C VAL A 264 14.51 -12.66 30.15
N PHE A 265 14.51 -12.37 28.86
CA PHE A 265 13.88 -11.22 28.25
C PHE A 265 12.72 -11.71 27.39
N TYR A 266 11.58 -11.06 27.47
CA TYR A 266 10.50 -11.30 26.53
C TYR A 266 9.79 -10.00 26.16
N LYS A 267 9.18 -9.98 24.98
CA LYS A 267 8.31 -8.89 24.53
C LYS A 267 7.07 -9.44 23.89
N MET A 268 5.94 -8.74 24.00
CA MET A 268 4.68 -9.11 23.39
C MET A 268 4.19 -8.03 22.42
N ASN A 269 3.83 -8.45 21.22
CA ASN A 269 3.34 -7.60 20.14
C ASN A 269 1.96 -8.06 19.67
N VAL A 270 1.11 -7.13 19.23
CA VAL A 270 -0.10 -7.45 18.48
C VAL A 270 0.12 -7.13 17.00
N VAL A 271 -0.24 -8.05 16.13
CA VAL A 271 -0.20 -7.87 14.67
C VAL A 271 -1.40 -7.04 14.24
N GLY A 272 -1.16 -5.89 13.61
CA GLY A 272 -2.23 -5.03 13.10
C GLY A 272 -1.94 -3.55 13.28
N SER A 273 -2.99 -2.73 13.33
CA SER A 273 -2.88 -1.28 13.50
C SER A 273 -2.42 -0.92 14.91
N LYS A 274 -1.66 0.19 15.06
CA LYS A 274 -1.28 0.75 16.38
C LYS A 274 -2.49 1.01 17.29
N ARG A 275 -3.68 1.22 16.72
CA ARG A 275 -4.93 1.38 17.47
C ARG A 275 -5.32 0.12 18.27
N ASN A 276 -4.84 -1.05 17.88
CA ASN A 276 -5.12 -2.31 18.57
C ASN A 276 -4.31 -2.46 19.86
N VAL A 277 -3.17 -1.76 20.00
CA VAL A 277 -2.32 -1.82 21.20
C VAL A 277 -3.06 -1.36 22.46
N ILE A 278 -3.85 -0.30 22.36
CA ILE A 278 -4.55 0.31 23.50
C ILE A 278 -5.83 -0.47 23.86
N LYS A 279 -6.31 -1.34 22.96
CA LYS A 279 -7.54 -2.11 23.17
C LYS A 279 -7.37 -3.31 24.10
N TYR A 280 -6.13 -3.74 24.33
CA TYR A 280 -5.86 -4.97 25.07
C TYR A 280 -5.06 -4.69 26.33
N ARG A 281 -5.45 -5.39 27.39
CA ARG A 281 -4.74 -5.49 28.65
C ARG A 281 -4.19 -6.89 28.78
N CYS A 282 -2.86 -7.00 28.87
CA CYS A 282 -2.17 -8.27 29.08
C CYS A 282 -1.63 -8.34 30.51
N VAL A 283 -1.92 -9.45 31.19
CA VAL A 283 -1.38 -9.77 32.52
C VAL A 283 -0.40 -10.92 32.37
N HIS A 284 0.80 -10.74 32.91
CA HIS A 284 1.93 -11.66 32.80
C HIS A 284 2.40 -12.01 34.20
N VAL A 285 2.22 -13.25 34.62
CA VAL A 285 2.67 -13.74 35.93
C VAL A 285 3.88 -14.64 35.70
N VAL A 286 5.02 -14.27 36.28
CA VAL A 286 6.23 -15.07 36.23
C VAL A 286 6.20 -16.04 37.41
N VAL A 287 6.29 -17.32 37.10
CA VAL A 287 6.27 -18.44 38.05
C VAL A 287 7.62 -19.16 38.00
N LEU A 288 8.18 -19.42 39.17
CA LEU A 288 9.43 -20.14 39.37
C LEU A 288 9.16 -21.35 40.28
N ASP A 289 9.34 -22.56 39.77
CA ASP A 289 9.09 -23.82 40.51
C ASP A 289 7.69 -23.89 41.19
N GLY A 290 6.71 -23.21 40.58
CA GLY A 290 5.33 -23.13 41.09
C GLY A 290 5.02 -21.89 41.93
N ASP A 291 6.04 -21.14 42.37
CA ASP A 291 5.86 -19.92 43.16
C ASP A 291 5.76 -18.67 42.27
N VAL A 292 4.78 -17.80 42.58
CA VAL A 292 4.62 -16.52 41.88
C VAL A 292 5.73 -15.55 42.32
N VAL A 293 6.60 -15.20 41.39
CA VAL A 293 7.70 -14.26 41.61
C VAL A 293 7.26 -12.82 41.38
N THR A 294 6.56 -12.56 40.27
CA THR A 294 6.14 -11.22 39.91
C THR A 294 4.93 -11.24 38.98
N THR A 295 4.16 -10.16 38.99
CA THR A 295 3.04 -9.93 38.09
C THR A 295 3.22 -8.60 37.38
N VAL A 296 3.18 -8.61 36.05
CA VAL A 296 3.31 -7.44 35.20
C VAL A 296 2.03 -7.25 34.41
N VAL A 297 1.51 -6.03 34.41
CA VAL A 297 0.36 -5.63 33.59
C VAL A 297 0.86 -4.68 32.53
N MET A 298 0.66 -5.00 31.26
CA MET A 298 1.13 -4.18 30.15
C MET A 298 0.16 -4.23 28.98
N SER A 299 0.23 -3.21 28.13
CA SER A 299 -0.34 -3.26 26.78
C SER A 299 0.71 -3.82 25.80
N PRO A 300 0.32 -4.51 24.72
CA PRO A 300 1.27 -5.01 23.73
C PRO A 300 2.12 -3.87 23.13
N SER A 301 3.44 -3.85 23.35
CA SER A 301 4.32 -2.77 22.87
C SER A 301 5.32 -3.25 21.82
N PRO A 302 5.52 -2.51 20.71
CA PRO A 302 6.64 -2.74 19.80
C PRO A 302 7.99 -2.37 20.42
N ASP A 303 7.98 -1.52 21.44
CA ASP A 303 9.17 -0.96 22.08
C ASP A 303 9.40 -1.64 23.45
N TRP A 304 10.55 -2.29 23.53
CA TRP A 304 11.21 -2.97 24.65
C TRP A 304 10.62 -2.67 26.04
N CYS A 305 10.01 -3.68 26.65
CA CYS A 305 9.88 -3.73 28.11
C CYS A 305 11.23 -4.21 28.66
N GLU A 306 12.07 -3.28 29.07
CA GLU A 306 13.29 -3.57 29.80
C GLU A 306 12.91 -4.15 31.17
N PHE A 307 13.16 -5.43 31.37
CA PHE A 307 13.07 -6.06 32.68
C PHE A 307 14.33 -5.68 33.45
N VAL A 308 14.21 -4.72 34.38
CA VAL A 308 15.13 -4.65 35.53
C VAL A 308 14.45 -5.40 36.67
N GLY A 309 14.58 -6.71 36.58
CA GLY A 309 14.04 -7.67 37.53
C GLY A 309 14.61 -9.05 37.20
N GLY A 310 15.93 -9.13 37.08
CA GLY A 310 16.61 -10.42 36.97
C GLY A 310 16.56 -11.12 38.32
N ILE A 311 16.03 -12.34 38.38
CA ILE A 311 16.56 -13.29 39.34
C ILE A 311 17.77 -13.94 38.66
N PHE A 312 18.94 -13.78 39.27
CA PHE A 312 20.12 -14.57 38.91
C PHE A 312 19.85 -16.01 39.30
N LEU A 313 19.58 -16.88 38.34
CA LEU A 313 19.47 -18.32 38.57
C LEU A 313 20.27 -19.08 37.53
N ASP A 314 20.93 -20.14 37.99
CA ASP A 314 21.32 -21.25 37.13
C ASP A 314 20.02 -21.84 36.55
N LEU A 315 19.66 -21.44 35.34
CA LEU A 315 18.50 -21.97 34.59
C LEU A 315 18.58 -23.49 34.33
N ILE A 316 19.67 -24.13 34.74
CA ILE A 316 19.85 -25.59 34.71
C ILE A 316 18.91 -26.29 35.71
N ASN A 317 18.52 -25.62 36.81
CA ASN A 317 17.84 -26.26 37.94
C ASN A 317 16.41 -25.78 38.23
N TYR A 318 15.90 -24.79 37.50
CA TYR A 318 14.60 -24.17 37.80
C TYR A 318 13.65 -24.20 36.60
N GLU A 319 12.38 -24.49 36.86
CA GLU A 319 11.32 -24.36 35.86
C GLU A 319 10.73 -22.95 35.90
N VAL A 320 11.03 -22.16 34.85
CA VAL A 320 10.47 -20.82 34.65
C VAL A 320 9.29 -20.87 33.69
N ALA A 321 8.13 -20.38 34.14
CA ALA A 321 6.93 -20.27 33.34
C ALA A 321 6.36 -18.84 33.37
N LEU A 322 5.74 -18.45 32.26
CA LEU A 322 5.00 -17.22 32.11
C LEU A 322 3.52 -17.55 31.93
N VAL A 323 2.70 -17.26 32.93
CA VAL A 323 1.24 -17.35 32.81
C VAL A 323 0.74 -16.04 32.21
N VAL A 324 0.14 -16.13 31.03
CA VAL A 324 -0.31 -14.96 30.26
C VAL A 324 -1.82 -14.97 30.15
N SER A 325 -2.43 -13.81 30.42
CA SER A 325 -3.86 -13.55 30.24
C SER A 325 -4.05 -12.31 29.38
N ILE A 326 -4.79 -12.45 28.29
CA ILE A 326 -5.11 -11.38 27.34
C ILE A 326 -6.60 -11.04 27.46
N ALA A 327 -6.93 -9.78 27.72
CA ALA A 327 -8.31 -9.30 27.78
C ALA A 327 -8.47 -8.00 26.98
N GLU A 328 -9.70 -7.72 26.54
CA GLU A 328 -10.07 -6.38 26.07
C GLU A 328 -10.08 -5.42 27.28
N ALA A 329 -9.51 -4.22 27.08
CA ALA A 329 -9.24 -3.23 28.13
C ALA A 329 -10.48 -2.43 28.55
#